data_AF-A0A536NXE2-F1
#
_entry.id   AF-A0A536NXE2-F1
#
_cell.length_a   1.000
_cell.length_b   1.000
_cell.length_c   1.000
_cell.angle_alpha   90.00
_cell.angle_beta   90.00
_cell.angle_gamma   90.00
#
_symmetry.space_group_name_H-M   'P 1'
#
loop_
_entity.id
_entity.type
_entity.pdbx_description
1 polymer ?
#
loop_
_entity_poly.entity_id
_entity_poly.type
_entity_poly.pdbx_seq_one_letter_code
_entity_poly.pdbx_strand_id
1 'polypeptide(L)'
;MGYVVEGVAYVSGTVLIGAGLYLIMRGTFPAWWQRRLLWPLVRVTPAVAHLQGWAAVGLGISILAIVFTSVAPDGIAGILVVAAMAAYLVGLVLFLFSTWLSRRRAA
;
A
#
# COMPACT_ATOMS: atom_id res chain seq x y z
N MET A 1 -3.49 25.65 0.68
CA MET A 1 -2.71 24.47 1.13
C MET A 1 -3.56 23.21 1.22
N GLY A 2 -4.77 23.22 1.81
CA GLY A 2 -5.63 22.03 1.94
C GLY A 2 -5.95 21.28 0.65
N TYR A 3 -6.46 21.96 -0.38
CA TYR A 3 -6.83 21.33 -1.67
C TYR A 3 -5.65 20.69 -2.42
N VAL A 4 -4.43 21.24 -2.29
CA VAL A 4 -3.23 20.65 -2.91
C VAL A 4 -2.86 19.35 -2.21
N VAL A 5 -2.93 19.33 -0.86
CA VAL A 5 -2.65 18.13 -0.07
C VAL A 5 -3.69 17.04 -0.34
N GLU A 6 -4.97 17.38 -0.43
CA GLU A 6 -6.04 16.45 -0.82
C GLU A 6 -5.81 15.88 -2.23
N GLY A 7 -5.47 16.73 -3.20
CA GLY A 7 -5.17 16.30 -4.56
C GLY A 7 -4.00 15.33 -4.63
N VAL A 8 -2.90 15.61 -3.90
CA VAL A 8 -1.75 14.71 -3.80
C VAL A 8 -2.14 13.39 -3.12
N ALA A 9 -2.97 13.44 -2.08
CA ALA A 9 -3.42 12.25 -1.36
C ALA A 9 -4.34 11.35 -2.23
N TYR A 10 -5.24 11.94 -3.01
CA TYR A 10 -6.04 11.20 -3.99
C TYR A 10 -5.15 10.51 -5.03
N VAL A 11 -4.25 11.26 -5.66
CA VAL A 11 -3.37 10.71 -6.70
C VAL A 11 -2.47 9.61 -6.11
N SER A 12 -1.85 9.84 -4.96
CA SER A 12 -0.97 8.86 -4.34
C SER A 12 -1.73 7.60 -3.89
N GLY A 13 -2.91 7.74 -3.29
CA GLY A 13 -3.77 6.62 -2.90
C GLY A 13 -4.18 5.76 -4.12
N THR A 14 -4.64 6.39 -5.20
CA THR A 14 -5.01 5.69 -6.43
C THR A 14 -3.82 5.01 -7.09
N VAL A 15 -2.67 5.69 -7.15
CA VAL A 15 -1.43 5.12 -7.70
C VAL A 15 -0.97 3.92 -6.88
N LEU A 16 -1.06 3.98 -5.55
CA LEU A 16 -0.74 2.85 -4.65
C LEU A 16 -1.65 1.65 -4.88
N ILE A 17 -2.95 1.87 -5.05
CA ILE A 17 -3.89 0.79 -5.39
C ILE A 17 -3.56 0.19 -6.75
N GLY A 18 -3.35 1.02 -7.78
CA GLY A 18 -3.00 0.56 -9.13
C GLY A 18 -1.70 -0.24 -9.16
N ALA A 19 -0.67 0.27 -8.46
CA ALA A 19 0.60 -0.42 -8.26
C ALA A 19 0.42 -1.77 -7.55
N GLY A 20 -0.38 -1.80 -6.48
CA GLY A 20 -0.64 -2.99 -5.70
C GLY A 20 -1.37 -4.06 -6.51
N LEU A 21 -2.42 -3.67 -7.23
CA LEU A 21 -3.15 -4.54 -8.16
C LEU A 21 -2.24 -5.09 -9.26
N TYR A 22 -1.38 -4.24 -9.84
CA TYR A 22 -0.39 -4.68 -10.83
C TYR A 22 0.52 -5.78 -10.27
N LEU A 23 1.05 -5.61 -9.05
CA LEU A 23 1.90 -6.60 -8.41
C LEU A 23 1.16 -7.90 -8.08
N ILE A 24 -0.10 -7.83 -7.66
CA ILE A 24 -0.95 -9.00 -7.41
C ILE A 24 -1.20 -9.78 -8.71
N MET A 25 -1.49 -9.07 -9.81
CA MET A 25 -1.79 -9.73 -11.10
C MET A 25 -0.54 -10.30 -11.78
N ARG A 26 0.60 -9.62 -11.68
CA ARG A 26 1.84 -9.99 -12.37
C ARG A 26 2.72 -10.93 -11.58
N GLY A 27 2.58 -10.98 -10.25
CA GLY A 27 3.44 -11.76 -9.35
C GLY A 27 4.92 -11.41 -9.45
N THR A 28 5.27 -10.27 -10.04
CA THR A 28 6.66 -9.88 -10.30
C THR A 28 6.80 -8.36 -10.23
N PHE A 29 7.96 -7.90 -9.78
CA PHE A 29 8.28 -6.48 -9.76
C PHE A 29 8.86 -6.06 -11.11
N PRO A 30 8.54 -4.84 -11.60
CA PRO A 30 9.25 -4.27 -12.73
C PRO A 30 10.77 -4.24 -12.46
N ALA A 31 11.60 -4.56 -13.46
CA ALA A 31 13.06 -4.63 -13.29
C ALA A 31 13.67 -3.30 -12.79
N TRP A 32 13.07 -2.16 -13.16
CA TRP A 32 13.50 -0.84 -12.69
C TRP A 32 13.07 -0.55 -11.23
N TRP A 33 11.97 -1.15 -10.75
CA TRP A 33 11.58 -1.11 -9.32
C TRP A 33 12.53 -1.92 -8.47
N GLN A 34 12.94 -3.10 -8.96
CA GLN A 34 13.92 -3.93 -8.25
C GLN A 34 15.23 -3.21 -8.00
N ARG A 35 15.70 -2.37 -8.93
CA ARG A 35 16.95 -1.61 -8.80
C ARG A 35 16.86 -0.39 -7.88
N ARG A 36 15.71 0.29 -7.79
CA ARG A 36 15.59 1.60 -7.10
C ARG A 36 14.81 1.56 -5.79
N LEU A 37 13.76 0.75 -5.70
CA LEU A 37 12.78 0.79 -4.60
C LEU A 37 12.91 -0.38 -3.63
N LEU A 38 13.51 -1.50 -4.05
CA LEU A 38 13.56 -2.73 -3.27
C LEU A 38 14.81 -2.89 -2.39
N TRP A 39 15.45 -1.79 -1.99
CA TRP A 39 16.63 -1.84 -1.10
C TRP A 39 16.45 -2.72 0.16
N PRO A 40 15.24 -2.89 0.74
CA PRO A 40 15.03 -3.84 1.85
C PRO A 40 14.86 -5.32 1.46
N LEU A 41 14.54 -5.63 0.19
CA LEU A 41 14.19 -6.97 -0.30
C LEU A 41 15.37 -7.63 -1.00
N VAL A 42 15.81 -8.78 -0.49
CA VAL A 42 16.98 -9.53 -0.99
C VAL A 42 16.59 -10.54 -2.07
N ARG A 43 15.45 -11.22 -1.91
CA ARG A 43 14.88 -12.14 -2.92
C ARG A 43 13.42 -11.82 -3.21
N VAL A 44 13.14 -11.59 -4.48
CA VAL A 44 11.82 -11.18 -4.97
C VAL A 44 11.11 -12.39 -5.56
N THR A 45 10.45 -13.17 -4.70
CA THR A 45 9.62 -14.31 -5.14
C THR A 45 8.18 -13.86 -5.44
N PRO A 46 7.40 -14.61 -6.24
CA PRO A 46 6.02 -14.23 -6.55
C PRO A 46 5.12 -14.05 -5.33
N ALA A 47 5.33 -14.87 -4.29
CA ALA A 47 4.62 -14.73 -3.02
C ALA A 47 4.91 -13.38 -2.34
N VAL A 48 6.17 -12.92 -2.37
CA VAL A 48 6.57 -11.62 -1.81
C VAL A 48 5.98 -10.48 -2.62
N ALA A 49 5.91 -10.61 -3.95
CA ALA A 49 5.26 -9.63 -4.82
C ALA A 49 3.76 -9.50 -4.55
N HIS A 50 3.05 -10.62 -4.36
CA HIS A 50 1.63 -10.58 -4.00
C HIS A 50 1.42 -9.92 -2.63
N LEU A 51 2.23 -10.26 -1.61
CA LEU A 51 2.12 -9.65 -0.28
C LEU A 51 2.38 -8.15 -0.30
N GLN A 52 3.40 -7.72 -1.05
CA GLN A 52 3.70 -6.29 -1.25
C GLN A 52 2.60 -5.59 -2.05
N GLY A 53 1.99 -6.28 -3.01
CA GLY A 53 0.83 -5.77 -3.74
C GLY A 53 -0.37 -5.54 -2.82
N TRP A 54 -0.70 -6.51 -1.97
CA TRP A 54 -1.74 -6.36 -0.95
C TRP A 54 -1.42 -5.28 0.08
N ALA A 55 -0.15 -5.13 0.47
CA ALA A 55 0.28 -4.04 1.33
C ALA A 55 0.04 -2.67 0.69
N ALA A 56 0.42 -2.51 -0.58
CA ALA A 56 0.20 -1.27 -1.33
C ALA A 56 -1.29 -0.94 -1.52
N VAL A 57 -2.14 -1.94 -1.78
CA VAL A 57 -3.60 -1.76 -1.82
C VAL A 57 -4.13 -1.30 -0.46
N GLY A 58 -3.73 -1.94 0.63
CA GLY A 58 -4.16 -1.56 1.99
C GLY A 58 -3.76 -0.12 2.35
N LEU A 59 -2.52 0.26 2.04
CA LEU A 59 -2.05 1.64 2.26
C LEU A 59 -2.80 2.65 1.38
N GLY A 60 -3.04 2.33 0.11
CA GLY A 60 -3.79 3.21 -0.79
C GLY A 60 -5.25 3.39 -0.34
N ILE A 61 -5.92 2.32 0.11
CA ILE A 61 -7.27 2.39 0.69
C ILE A 61 -7.27 3.25 1.94
N SER A 62 -6.28 3.10 2.83
CA SER A 62 -6.17 3.91 4.04
C SER A 62 -6.08 5.41 3.73
N ILE A 63 -5.21 5.78 2.79
CA ILE A 63 -5.05 7.18 2.35
C ILE A 63 -6.36 7.72 1.80
N LEU A 64 -7.00 6.99 0.87
CA LEU A 64 -8.27 7.44 0.29
C LEU A 64 -9.36 7.56 1.34
N ALA A 65 -9.48 6.60 2.26
CA ALA A 65 -10.47 6.63 3.32
C ALA A 65 -10.31 7.87 4.21
N ILE A 66 -9.07 8.26 4.57
CA ILE A 66 -8.79 9.50 5.31
C ILE A 66 -9.21 10.72 4.51
N VAL A 67 -8.86 10.80 3.22
CA VAL A 67 -9.22 11.96 2.39
C VAL A 67 -10.75 12.08 2.26
N PHE A 68 -11.46 10.97 2.09
CA PHE A 68 -12.91 10.95 2.01
C PHE A 68 -13.60 11.40 3.31
N THR A 69 -12.93 11.42 4.45
CA THR A 69 -13.51 11.99 5.69
C THR A 69 -13.81 13.48 5.57
N SER A 70 -13.10 14.21 4.70
CA SER A 70 -13.31 15.65 4.48
C SER A 70 -14.68 15.99 3.88
N VAL A 71 -15.30 15.04 3.17
CA VAL A 71 -16.56 15.21 2.45
C VAL A 71 -17.69 14.33 2.99
N ALA A 72 -17.39 13.44 3.94
CA ALA A 72 -18.35 12.50 4.50
C ALA A 72 -19.14 13.10 5.67
N PRO A 73 -20.42 12.71 5.86
CA PRO A 73 -21.16 13.00 7.09
C PRO A 73 -20.45 12.46 8.33
N ASP A 74 -20.57 13.12 9.48
CA ASP A 74 -19.79 12.82 10.71
C ASP A 74 -19.82 11.33 11.12
N GLY A 75 -20.99 10.69 11.06
CA GLY A 75 -21.13 9.27 11.40
C GLY A 75 -20.36 8.35 10.43
N ILE A 76 -20.30 8.71 9.15
CA ILE A 76 -19.56 7.96 8.12
C ILE A 76 -18.06 8.28 8.22
N ALA A 77 -17.71 9.54 8.50
CA ALA A 77 -16.33 9.96 8.70
C ALA A 77 -15.66 9.16 9.84
N GLY A 78 -16.35 8.95 10.97
CA GLY A 78 -15.86 8.11 12.06
C GLY A 78 -15.54 6.68 11.62
N ILE A 79 -16.43 6.06 10.84
CA ILE A 79 -16.23 4.70 10.30
C ILE A 79 -15.04 4.67 9.34
N LEU A 80 -14.91 5.67 8.46
CA LEU A 80 -13.81 5.79 7.51
C LEU A 80 -12.45 5.90 8.22
N VAL A 81 -12.36 6.62 9.34
CA VAL A 81 -11.12 6.70 10.13
C VAL A 81 -10.74 5.31 10.68
N VAL A 82 -11.70 4.59 11.25
CA VAL A 82 -11.45 3.24 11.79
C VAL A 82 -11.02 2.29 10.67
N ALA A 83 -11.71 2.33 9.53
CA ALA A 83 -11.34 1.53 8.35
C ALA A 83 -9.95 1.90 7.83
N ALA A 84 -9.61 3.19 7.81
CA ALA A 84 -8.30 3.66 7.39
C ALA A 84 -7.19 3.15 8.30
N MET A 85 -7.38 3.21 9.63
CA MET A 85 -6.43 2.65 10.58
C MET A 85 -6.26 1.15 10.40
N ALA A 86 -7.36 0.40 10.24
CA ALA A 86 -7.30 -1.04 10.02
C ALA A 86 -6.53 -1.38 8.73
N ALA A 87 -6.85 -0.71 7.62
CA ALA A 87 -6.17 -0.91 6.33
C ALA A 87 -4.68 -0.55 6.40
N TYR A 88 -4.33 0.53 7.12
CA TYR A 88 -2.94 0.91 7.37
C TYR A 88 -2.18 -0.17 8.14
N LEU A 89 -2.75 -0.66 9.24
CA LEU A 89 -2.11 -1.69 10.07
C LEU A 89 -1.92 -2.99 9.31
N VAL A 90 -2.93 -3.43 8.55
CA VAL A 90 -2.83 -4.61 7.68
C VAL A 90 -1.74 -4.41 6.64
N GLY A 91 -1.73 -3.25 5.96
CA GLY A 91 -0.70 -2.92 4.98
C GLY A 91 0.71 -2.94 5.56
N LEU A 92 0.89 -2.34 6.74
CA LEU A 92 2.16 -2.32 7.47
C LEU A 92 2.63 -3.73 7.85
N VAL A 93 1.74 -4.57 8.39
CA VAL A 93 2.06 -5.96 8.77
C VAL A 93 2.47 -6.77 7.53
N LEU A 94 1.72 -6.66 6.43
CA LEU A 94 2.05 -7.34 5.17
C LEU A 94 3.40 -6.87 4.60
N PHE A 95 3.69 -5.58 4.69
CA PHE A 95 4.96 -5.01 4.26
C PHE A 95 6.14 -5.55 5.08
N LEU A 96 6.02 -5.54 6.42
CA LEU A 96 7.06 -6.06 7.31
C LEU A 96 7.25 -7.57 7.13
N PHE A 97 6.15 -8.32 7.04
CA PHE A 97 6.18 -9.78 6.87
C PHE A 97 6.81 -10.19 5.55
N SER A 98 6.45 -9.53 4.45
CA SER A 98 7.04 -9.79 3.13
C SER A 98 8.53 -9.45 3.07
N THR A 99 8.95 -8.37 3.76
CA THR A 99 10.37 -8.00 3.89
C THR A 99 11.14 -9.05 4.68
N TRP A 100 10.60 -9.50 5.81
CA TRP A 100 11.20 -10.57 6.61
C TRP A 100 11.30 -11.90 5.83
N LEU A 101 10.24 -12.28 5.11
CA LEU A 101 10.21 -13.50 4.28
C LEU A 101 11.25 -13.43 3.15
N SER A 102 11.42 -12.25 2.54
CA SER A 102 12.43 -12.00 1.51
C SER A 102 13.85 -12.23 2.02
N ARG A 103 14.15 -11.84 3.27
CA ARG A 103 15.46 -12.04 3.90
C ARG A 103 15.70 -13.49 4.31
N ARG A 104 14.70 -14.18 4.87
CA ARG A 104 14.85 -15.57 5.33
C ARG A 104 15.10 -16.57 4.21
N ARG A 105 14.55 -16.35 3.01
CA ARG A 105 14.79 -17.23 1.86
C ARG A 105 16.12 -16.95 1.13
N ALA A 106 16.87 -15.95 1.58
CA ALA A 106 18.15 -15.55 1.01
C ALA A 106 19.36 -16.05 1.82
N ALA A 107 19.15 -16.40 3.10
CA ALA A 107 20.10 -17.16 3.92
C ALA A 107 19.94 -18.66 3.64
#